data_AF-L7EYY5-F1
#
_entry.id   AF-L7EYY5-F1
#
_cell.length_a   1.000
_cell.length_b   1.000
_cell.length_c   1.000
_cell.angle_alpha   90.00
_cell.angle_beta   90.00
_cell.angle_gamma   90.00
#
_symmetry.space_group_name_H-M   'P 1'
#
loop_
_entity.id
_entity.type
_entity.pdbx_description
1 polymer ?
#
loop_
_entity_poly.entity_id
_entity_poly.type
_entity_poly.pdbx_seq_one_letter_code
_entity_poly.pdbx_strand_id
1 'polypeptide(L)'
;MDLQATIAGFRNAAPLDGLDGAWRWSLNPVLHFAGVLNGDGNRLLQTNQRGKHDESLALEVLSFARAHEQELMDAGRFLGFVEDLRVPGYEFDAVAAAVPEVHGHHKAQNPDLTAVTYIVFPAYACEFSGGESLAEAEARYTKMLHPAEIGREPVPFVKMSFDNPRTGGGSTNVGRALTYPRIVRQEIPELADSSGGFVEFENRLGKVWRVEWDGGWIVSGEQPGERSGSSSGRRGRREMGLDEVLELFEGALREGTRR
;
A
#
# COMPACT_ATOMS: atom_id res chain seq x y z
N MET A 1 -3.37 -29.61 8.99
CA MET A 1 -1.96 -29.70 8.55
C MET A 1 -1.07 -29.33 9.73
N ASP A 2 0.06 -30.00 9.90
CA ASP A 2 1.08 -29.59 10.87
C ASP A 2 1.97 -28.53 10.21
N LEU A 3 1.76 -27.26 10.60
CA LEU A 3 2.50 -26.13 10.02
C LEU A 3 3.98 -26.14 10.40
N GLN A 4 4.27 -26.47 11.65
CA GLN A 4 5.65 -26.52 12.13
C GLN A 4 6.46 -27.58 11.38
N ALA A 5 5.92 -28.79 11.24
CA ALA A 5 6.59 -29.86 10.48
C ALA A 5 6.73 -29.49 9.00
N THR A 6 5.72 -28.82 8.42
CA THR A 6 5.73 -28.38 7.02
C THR A 6 6.84 -27.36 6.76
N ILE A 7 6.97 -26.33 7.62
CA ILE A 7 7.99 -25.28 7.49
C ILE A 7 9.39 -25.85 7.74
N ALA A 8 9.54 -26.70 8.75
CA ALA A 8 10.81 -27.37 9.04
C ALA A 8 11.30 -28.26 7.89
N GLY A 9 10.37 -28.74 7.04
CA GLY A 9 10.68 -29.49 5.82
C GLY A 9 11.16 -28.64 4.64
N PHE A 10 11.11 -27.30 4.74
CA PHE A 10 11.59 -26.44 3.66
C PHE A 10 13.10 -26.52 3.49
N ARG A 11 13.54 -26.36 2.24
CA ARG A 11 14.95 -26.36 1.90
C ARG A 11 15.67 -25.24 2.66
N ASN A 12 16.75 -25.60 3.34
CA ASN A 12 17.56 -24.69 4.15
C ASN A 12 16.77 -23.99 5.28
N ALA A 13 15.69 -24.61 5.77
CA ALA A 13 14.99 -24.11 6.95
C ALA A 13 15.89 -24.20 8.18
N ALA A 14 15.97 -23.12 8.92
CA ALA A 14 16.63 -23.02 10.22
C ALA A 14 15.79 -22.15 11.15
N PRO A 15 15.89 -22.33 12.48
CA PRO A 15 15.31 -21.38 13.42
C PRO A 15 15.79 -19.95 13.15
N LEU A 16 14.90 -18.97 13.33
CA LEU A 16 15.24 -17.55 13.33
C LEU A 16 15.50 -17.12 14.78
N ASP A 17 16.74 -16.79 15.09
CA ASP A 17 17.13 -16.41 16.44
C ASP A 17 16.42 -15.13 16.88
N GLY A 18 15.97 -15.08 18.14
CA GLY A 18 15.27 -13.93 18.71
C GLY A 18 13.74 -13.96 18.59
N LEU A 19 13.15 -14.97 17.93
CA LEU A 19 11.69 -15.14 17.85
C LEU A 19 11.27 -16.60 17.97
N ASP A 20 10.63 -16.96 19.08
CA ASP A 20 10.16 -18.32 19.31
C ASP A 20 9.17 -18.76 18.24
N GLY A 21 9.31 -19.99 17.74
CA GLY A 21 8.43 -20.52 16.69
C GLY A 21 8.57 -19.79 15.36
N ALA A 22 9.76 -19.23 15.08
CA ALA A 22 10.09 -18.63 13.80
C ALA A 22 11.21 -19.39 13.08
N TRP A 23 11.15 -19.34 11.76
CA TRP A 23 12.14 -19.95 10.87
C TRP A 23 12.56 -18.98 9.79
N ARG A 24 13.76 -19.19 9.28
CA ARG A 24 14.25 -18.63 8.03
C ARG A 24 14.53 -19.75 7.04
N TRP A 25 14.31 -19.49 5.76
CA TRP A 25 14.63 -20.43 4.69
C TRP A 25 14.94 -19.68 3.39
N SER A 26 15.49 -20.38 2.41
CA SER A 26 15.88 -19.80 1.13
C SER A 26 15.61 -20.79 0.01
N LEU A 27 14.98 -20.35 -1.08
CA LEU A 27 14.82 -21.18 -2.27
C LEU A 27 16.07 -21.15 -3.15
N ASN A 28 16.75 -20.00 -3.19
CA ASN A 28 17.97 -19.73 -3.93
C ASN A 28 18.72 -18.55 -3.26
N PRO A 29 19.92 -18.16 -3.73
CA PRO A 29 20.69 -17.05 -3.13
C PRO A 29 20.06 -15.66 -3.22
N VAL A 30 18.93 -15.50 -3.92
CA VAL A 30 18.27 -14.21 -4.16
C VAL A 30 16.97 -14.08 -3.35
N LEU A 31 16.32 -15.20 -3.04
CA LEU A 31 15.03 -15.23 -2.35
C LEU A 31 15.18 -15.76 -0.93
N HIS A 32 15.04 -14.83 0.01
CA HIS A 32 15.12 -15.07 1.44
C HIS A 32 13.72 -14.98 2.03
N PHE A 33 13.39 -15.94 2.88
CA PHE A 33 12.10 -16.04 3.53
C PHE A 33 12.33 -16.15 5.02
N ALA A 34 11.42 -15.54 5.78
CA ALA A 34 11.28 -15.83 7.19
C ALA A 34 9.80 -15.91 7.53
N GLY A 35 9.47 -16.65 8.57
CA GLY A 35 8.09 -16.73 9.01
C GLY A 35 7.96 -17.21 10.43
N VAL A 36 6.86 -16.85 11.05
CA VAL A 36 6.51 -17.17 12.43
C VAL A 36 5.07 -17.66 12.46
N LEU A 37 4.77 -18.62 13.33
CA LEU A 37 3.36 -18.95 13.57
C LEU A 37 2.69 -17.84 14.39
N ASN A 38 1.40 -17.63 14.11
CA ASN A 38 0.54 -16.78 14.94
C ASN A 38 0.35 -17.37 16.36
N GLY A 39 -0.27 -16.63 17.27
CA GLY A 39 -0.45 -17.05 18.67
C GLY A 39 -1.10 -18.44 18.85
N ASP A 40 -2.03 -18.78 17.97
CA ASP A 40 -2.76 -20.06 17.98
C ASP A 40 -2.03 -21.20 17.22
N GLY A 41 -0.91 -20.92 16.56
CA GLY A 41 -0.16 -21.92 15.79
C GLY A 41 -0.87 -22.39 14.51
N ASN A 42 -1.93 -21.72 14.06
CA ASN A 42 -2.82 -22.15 12.98
C ASN A 42 -2.69 -21.31 11.68
N ARG A 43 -1.86 -20.27 11.70
CA ARG A 43 -1.49 -19.44 10.55
C ARG A 43 0.01 -19.21 10.50
N LEU A 44 0.54 -19.04 9.30
CA LEU A 44 1.91 -18.62 9.06
C LEU A 44 1.93 -17.14 8.69
N LEU A 45 2.64 -16.32 9.46
CA LEU A 45 3.06 -14.98 9.08
C LEU A 45 4.39 -15.10 8.36
N GLN A 46 4.44 -14.80 7.06
CA GLN A 46 5.64 -14.96 6.25
C GLN A 46 6.08 -13.63 5.66
N THR A 47 7.36 -13.29 5.81
CA THR A 47 7.99 -12.19 5.10
C THR A 47 8.97 -12.69 4.05
N ASN A 48 9.12 -11.92 2.97
CA ASN A 48 9.96 -12.27 1.83
C ASN A 48 10.90 -11.10 1.57
N GLN A 49 12.15 -11.41 1.21
CA GLN A 49 13.12 -10.43 0.77
C GLN A 49 13.79 -10.92 -0.51
N ARG A 50 13.95 -10.02 -1.48
CA ARG A 50 14.54 -10.30 -2.79
C ARG A 50 15.79 -9.45 -3.00
N GLY A 51 16.92 -10.11 -3.26
CA GLY A 51 18.20 -9.45 -3.50
C GLY A 51 18.83 -8.98 -2.20
N LYS A 52 18.56 -7.74 -1.77
CA LYS A 52 19.04 -7.23 -0.47
C LYS A 52 18.34 -8.01 0.64
N HIS A 53 19.12 -8.53 1.58
CA HIS A 53 18.64 -9.31 2.71
C HIS A 53 19.10 -8.67 4.02
N ASP A 54 18.18 -8.58 4.97
CA ASP A 54 18.39 -8.07 6.31
C ASP A 54 17.53 -8.89 7.29
N GLU A 55 18.20 -9.76 8.05
CA GLU A 55 17.55 -10.66 8.99
C GLU A 55 16.97 -9.90 10.20
N SER A 56 17.60 -8.80 10.63
CA SER A 56 17.09 -7.96 11.72
C SER A 56 15.78 -7.29 11.32
N LEU A 57 15.68 -6.79 10.08
CA LEU A 57 14.40 -6.27 9.56
C LEU A 57 13.32 -7.36 9.52
N ALA A 58 13.65 -8.58 9.07
CA ALA A 58 12.71 -9.69 9.06
C ALA A 58 12.20 -10.04 10.46
N LEU A 59 13.10 -10.06 11.44
CA LEU A 59 12.79 -10.29 12.85
C LEU A 59 11.83 -9.22 13.39
N GLU A 60 12.13 -7.93 13.20
CA GLU A 60 11.28 -6.82 13.67
C GLU A 60 9.89 -6.86 13.03
N VAL A 61 9.81 -7.08 11.71
CA VAL A 61 8.53 -7.16 11.00
C VAL A 61 7.69 -8.35 11.49
N LEU A 62 8.28 -9.53 11.67
CA LEU A 62 7.56 -10.72 12.15
C LEU A 62 7.14 -10.57 13.62
N SER A 63 8.01 -10.02 14.47
CA SER A 63 7.70 -9.73 15.87
C SER A 63 6.52 -8.77 15.98
N PHE A 64 6.58 -7.65 15.25
CA PHE A 64 5.52 -6.67 15.18
C PHE A 64 4.22 -7.30 14.64
N ALA A 65 4.29 -8.03 13.54
CA ALA A 65 3.12 -8.66 12.95
C ALA A 65 2.42 -9.64 13.91
N ARG A 66 3.19 -10.41 14.67
CA ARG A 66 2.64 -11.33 15.68
C ARG A 66 2.00 -10.60 16.85
N ALA A 67 2.57 -9.48 17.28
CA ALA A 67 1.97 -8.64 18.33
C ALA A 67 0.64 -7.99 17.90
N HIS A 68 0.46 -7.76 16.59
CA HIS A 68 -0.69 -7.07 16.01
C HIS A 68 -1.54 -7.96 15.09
N GLU A 69 -1.54 -9.28 15.31
CA GLU A 69 -2.14 -10.25 14.39
C GLU A 69 -3.65 -10.01 14.18
N GLN A 70 -4.38 -9.59 15.21
CA GLN A 70 -5.82 -9.32 15.10
C GLN A 70 -6.13 -8.13 14.18
N GLU A 71 -5.31 -7.08 14.25
CA GLU A 71 -5.48 -5.88 13.44
C GLU A 71 -5.05 -6.12 11.98
N LEU A 72 -3.97 -6.88 11.79
CA LEU A 72 -3.47 -7.23 10.46
C LEU A 72 -4.36 -8.23 9.72
N MET A 73 -5.07 -9.08 10.46
CA MET A 73 -5.98 -10.10 9.91
C MET A 73 -7.46 -9.73 10.07
N ASP A 74 -7.76 -8.44 10.27
CA ASP A 74 -9.13 -7.94 10.43
C ASP A 74 -10.03 -8.44 9.29
N ALA A 75 -11.15 -9.05 9.67
CA ALA A 75 -12.05 -9.70 8.73
C ALA A 75 -12.66 -8.66 7.78
N GLY A 76 -12.44 -8.84 6.48
CA GLY A 76 -12.96 -7.94 5.44
C GLY A 76 -11.90 -7.07 4.77
N ARG A 77 -10.63 -7.13 5.19
CA ARG A 77 -9.52 -6.47 4.49
C ARG A 77 -8.71 -7.47 3.68
N PHE A 78 -8.39 -7.10 2.44
CA PHE A 78 -7.48 -7.87 1.59
C PHE A 78 -6.00 -7.50 1.83
N LEU A 79 -5.77 -6.26 2.26
CA LEU A 79 -4.48 -5.74 2.72
C LEU A 79 -4.69 -5.10 4.10
N GLY A 80 -4.40 -5.85 5.15
CA GLY A 80 -4.35 -5.31 6.52
C GLY A 80 -3.06 -4.51 6.71
N PHE A 81 -3.09 -3.47 7.54
CA PHE A 81 -1.89 -2.73 7.91
C PHE A 81 -2.03 -2.13 9.30
N VAL A 82 -0.91 -2.00 9.98
CA VAL A 82 -0.78 -1.38 11.30
C VAL A 82 0.42 -0.45 11.27
N GLU A 83 0.21 0.78 11.72
CA GLU A 83 1.20 1.87 11.73
C GLU A 83 2.12 1.77 12.96
N ASP A 84 3.03 2.74 13.11
CA ASP A 84 3.96 2.87 14.22
C ASP A 84 5.08 1.81 14.26
N LEU A 85 5.37 1.17 13.13
CA LEU A 85 6.62 0.40 12.97
C LEU A 85 7.82 1.35 13.04
N ARG A 86 8.88 0.93 13.74
CA ARG A 86 10.17 1.65 13.76
C ARG A 86 11.30 0.65 13.67
N VAL A 87 12.09 0.72 12.60
CA VAL A 87 13.26 -0.14 12.42
C VAL A 87 14.48 0.72 12.09
N PRO A 88 15.56 0.65 12.88
CA PRO A 88 16.78 1.39 12.60
C PRO A 88 17.30 1.14 11.17
N GLY A 89 17.60 2.22 10.44
CA GLY A 89 18.11 2.15 9.07
C GLY A 89 17.05 2.01 7.97
N TYR A 90 15.76 2.02 8.33
CA TYR A 90 14.63 2.00 7.39
C TYR A 90 13.62 3.09 7.71
N GLU A 91 12.92 3.58 6.69
CA GLU A 91 11.88 4.62 6.81
C GLU A 91 10.46 4.06 6.84
N PHE A 92 10.30 2.73 6.78
CA PHE A 92 8.99 2.08 6.91
C PHE A 92 8.35 2.43 8.25
N ASP A 93 7.09 2.90 8.20
CA ASP A 93 6.31 3.33 9.36
C ASP A 93 5.12 2.40 9.65
N ALA A 94 4.96 1.33 8.86
CA ALA A 94 3.90 0.34 9.02
C ALA A 94 4.37 -1.08 8.72
N VAL A 95 3.62 -2.06 9.24
CA VAL A 95 3.61 -3.44 8.72
C VAL A 95 2.29 -3.68 8.02
N ALA A 96 2.33 -4.29 6.85
CA ALA A 96 1.15 -4.73 6.12
C ALA A 96 1.10 -6.24 5.97
N ALA A 97 -0.10 -6.78 5.81
CA ALA A 97 -0.38 -8.20 5.63
C ALA A 97 -1.30 -8.40 4.41
N ALA A 98 -0.87 -9.24 3.46
CA ALA A 98 -1.69 -9.69 2.34
C ALA A 98 -2.30 -11.05 2.64
N VAL A 99 -3.61 -11.18 2.40
CA VAL A 99 -4.37 -12.44 2.57
C VAL A 99 -4.09 -13.45 1.45
N PRO A 100 -4.32 -14.76 1.66
CA PRO A 100 -4.13 -15.81 0.66
C PRO A 100 -4.68 -15.51 -0.74
N GLU A 101 -5.85 -14.89 -0.79
CA GLU A 101 -6.57 -14.51 -2.01
C GLU A 101 -5.79 -13.50 -2.86
N VAL A 102 -4.98 -12.65 -2.23
CA VAL A 102 -4.19 -11.60 -2.89
C VAL A 102 -2.84 -12.11 -3.36
N HIS A 103 -2.10 -12.82 -2.49
CA HIS A 103 -0.71 -13.14 -2.79
C HIS A 103 -0.56 -14.47 -3.56
N GLY A 104 -1.37 -15.49 -3.27
CA GLY A 104 -1.31 -16.80 -3.94
C GLY A 104 0.03 -17.54 -3.82
N HIS A 105 0.85 -17.21 -2.82
CA HIS A 105 2.15 -17.87 -2.58
C HIS A 105 1.91 -19.32 -2.18
N HIS A 106 2.79 -20.22 -2.63
CA HIS A 106 2.69 -21.68 -2.46
C HIS A 106 1.54 -22.34 -3.23
N LYS A 107 0.66 -21.60 -3.93
CA LYS A 107 -0.56 -22.16 -4.54
C LYS A 107 -0.31 -23.34 -5.49
N ALA A 108 0.83 -23.33 -6.18
CA ALA A 108 1.21 -24.40 -7.10
C ALA A 108 1.80 -25.64 -6.41
N GLN A 109 2.49 -25.47 -5.28
CA GLN A 109 3.22 -26.55 -4.60
C GLN A 109 2.51 -27.08 -3.36
N ASN A 110 1.84 -26.20 -2.62
CA ASN A 110 1.13 -26.48 -1.39
C ASN A 110 -0.06 -25.51 -1.21
N PRO A 111 -1.22 -25.79 -1.84
CA PRO A 111 -2.41 -24.95 -1.72
C PRO A 111 -2.96 -24.89 -0.29
N ASP A 112 -2.82 -25.97 0.49
CA ASP A 112 -3.25 -26.00 1.89
C ASP A 112 -2.45 -25.01 2.75
N LEU A 113 -1.14 -24.89 2.50
CA LEU A 113 -0.31 -23.87 3.14
C LEU A 113 -0.66 -22.46 2.67
N THR A 114 -0.98 -22.28 1.38
CA THR A 114 -1.41 -21.00 0.83
C THR A 114 -2.60 -20.45 1.63
N ALA A 115 -3.61 -21.29 1.86
CA ALA A 115 -4.85 -20.90 2.52
C ALA A 115 -4.68 -20.43 3.97
N VAL A 116 -3.54 -20.70 4.59
CA VAL A 116 -3.25 -20.35 5.99
C VAL A 116 -2.01 -19.45 6.14
N THR A 117 -1.46 -18.96 5.04
CA THR A 117 -0.30 -18.04 5.03
C THR A 117 -0.77 -16.61 4.81
N TYR A 118 -0.21 -15.69 5.59
CA TYR A 118 -0.33 -14.25 5.37
C TYR A 118 1.06 -13.72 5.01
N ILE A 119 1.17 -12.95 3.93
CA ILE A 119 2.44 -12.31 3.59
C ILE A 119 2.52 -10.98 4.32
N VAL A 120 3.41 -10.90 5.32
CA VAL A 120 3.70 -9.69 6.07
C VAL A 120 4.96 -9.02 5.55
N PHE A 121 4.91 -7.70 5.43
CA PHE A 121 6.02 -6.93 4.86
C PHE A 121 6.09 -5.53 5.48
N PRO A 122 7.30 -4.96 5.57
CA PRO A 122 7.45 -3.58 5.98
C PRO A 122 6.88 -2.66 4.90
N ALA A 123 6.15 -1.64 5.31
CA ALA A 123 5.36 -0.81 4.43
C ALA A 123 5.30 0.64 4.89
N TYR A 124 4.69 1.48 4.06
CA TYR A 124 4.38 2.86 4.42
C TYR A 124 2.88 3.03 4.61
N ALA A 125 2.43 3.69 5.67
CA ALA A 125 1.01 3.88 5.95
C ALA A 125 0.28 4.53 4.77
N CYS A 126 0.92 5.48 4.08
CA CYS A 126 0.37 6.16 2.91
C CYS A 126 -0.07 5.22 1.77
N GLU A 127 0.36 3.96 1.77
CA GLU A 127 0.14 2.96 0.73
C GLU A 127 -1.21 2.26 0.79
N PHE A 128 -1.94 2.40 1.89
CA PHE A 128 -3.17 1.65 2.13
C PHE A 128 -4.30 2.59 2.50
N SER A 129 -5.47 2.39 1.92
CA SER A 129 -6.72 3.00 2.36
C SER A 129 -7.43 2.15 3.42
N GLY A 130 -7.18 0.84 3.44
CA GLY A 130 -7.93 -0.13 4.25
C GLY A 130 -9.29 -0.50 3.65
N GLY A 131 -9.67 0.10 2.53
CA GLY A 131 -10.91 -0.14 1.80
C GLY A 131 -10.69 -0.66 0.37
N GLU A 132 -9.51 -1.17 0.06
CA GLU A 132 -9.20 -1.76 -1.24
C GLU A 132 -10.20 -2.88 -1.58
N SER A 133 -10.73 -2.87 -2.80
CA SER A 133 -11.37 -4.06 -3.36
C SER A 133 -10.32 -5.17 -3.60
N LEU A 134 -10.76 -6.42 -3.78
CA LEU A 134 -9.85 -7.53 -4.09
C LEU A 134 -8.97 -7.22 -5.31
N ALA A 135 -9.56 -6.72 -6.40
CA ALA A 135 -8.83 -6.38 -7.62
C ALA A 135 -7.80 -5.27 -7.40
N GLU A 136 -8.10 -4.29 -6.54
CA GLU A 136 -7.16 -3.24 -6.17
C GLU A 136 -6.04 -3.81 -5.31
N ALA A 137 -6.35 -4.64 -4.31
CA ALA A 137 -5.36 -5.30 -3.46
C ALA A 137 -4.40 -6.18 -4.27
N GLU A 138 -4.92 -6.97 -5.21
CA GLU A 138 -4.11 -7.77 -6.15
C GLU A 138 -3.20 -6.88 -7.00
N ALA A 139 -3.73 -5.81 -7.58
CA ALA A 139 -2.95 -4.88 -8.39
C ALA A 139 -1.84 -4.20 -7.57
N ARG A 140 -2.18 -3.75 -6.34
CA ARG A 140 -1.22 -3.16 -5.39
C ARG A 140 -0.10 -4.13 -5.08
N TYR A 141 -0.44 -5.34 -4.63
CA TYR A 141 0.53 -6.35 -4.18
C TYR A 141 1.44 -6.83 -5.33
N THR A 142 0.85 -7.16 -6.47
CA THR A 142 1.58 -7.84 -7.56
C THR A 142 2.35 -6.89 -8.48
N LYS A 143 1.87 -5.64 -8.66
CA LYS A 143 2.42 -4.73 -9.67
C LYS A 143 3.02 -3.46 -9.10
N MET A 144 2.55 -2.97 -7.95
CA MET A 144 2.90 -1.63 -7.47
C MET A 144 3.86 -1.63 -6.29
N LEU A 145 3.55 -2.40 -5.23
CA LEU A 145 4.21 -2.28 -3.93
C LEU A 145 5.60 -2.91 -3.87
N HIS A 146 5.87 -3.91 -4.72
CA HIS A 146 7.08 -4.74 -4.65
C HIS A 146 7.48 -5.15 -3.20
N PRO A 147 6.62 -5.88 -2.45
CA PRO A 147 6.78 -6.10 -1.01
C PRO A 147 8.09 -6.75 -0.56
N ALA A 148 8.79 -7.45 -1.46
CA ALA A 148 10.06 -8.12 -1.16
C ALA A 148 11.29 -7.22 -1.34
N GLU A 149 11.13 -5.98 -1.81
CA GLU A 149 12.22 -5.03 -2.02
C GLU A 149 12.36 -4.11 -0.80
N ILE A 150 13.26 -4.46 0.12
CA ILE A 150 13.40 -3.75 1.41
C ILE A 150 14.08 -2.37 1.31
N GLY A 151 14.52 -1.96 0.11
CA GLY A 151 15.09 -0.63 -0.15
C GLY A 151 14.20 0.24 -1.03
N ARG A 152 12.91 -0.09 -1.14
CA ARG A 152 11.95 0.60 -2.00
C ARG A 152 11.48 1.92 -1.40
N GLU A 153 11.10 2.83 -2.29
CA GLU A 153 10.40 4.06 -1.96
C GLU A 153 8.91 3.80 -1.66
N PRO A 154 8.22 4.73 -0.98
CA PRO A 154 6.77 4.68 -0.80
C PRO A 154 6.02 4.74 -2.13
N VAL A 155 4.92 3.98 -2.22
CA VAL A 155 3.97 4.07 -3.34
C VAL A 155 2.58 4.43 -2.81
N PRO A 156 2.32 5.71 -2.48
CA PRO A 156 1.06 6.13 -1.89
C PRO A 156 -0.17 5.66 -2.66
N PHE A 157 -1.23 5.36 -1.92
CA PHE A 157 -2.54 5.04 -2.49
C PHE A 157 -3.11 6.27 -3.17
N VAL A 158 -3.52 6.11 -4.43
CA VAL A 158 -4.26 7.13 -5.17
C VAL A 158 -5.21 6.50 -6.18
N LYS A 159 -6.43 7.01 -6.23
CA LYS A 159 -7.35 6.76 -7.34
C LYS A 159 -7.49 8.02 -8.17
N MET A 160 -7.62 7.88 -9.49
CA MET A 160 -7.75 9.00 -10.42
C MET A 160 -8.90 8.78 -11.40
N SER A 161 -9.55 9.88 -11.78
CA SER A 161 -10.39 10.00 -12.97
C SER A 161 -10.00 11.30 -13.66
N PHE A 162 -9.90 11.32 -14.98
CA PHE A 162 -9.50 12.52 -15.71
C PHE A 162 -10.14 12.55 -17.08
N ASP A 163 -10.24 13.75 -17.65
CA ASP A 163 -10.60 13.99 -19.03
C ASP A 163 -9.76 15.15 -19.55
N ASN A 164 -9.12 14.97 -20.69
CA ASN A 164 -8.27 15.98 -21.30
C ASN A 164 -8.66 16.13 -22.78
N PRO A 165 -9.60 17.05 -23.10
CA PRO A 165 -10.03 17.32 -24.46
C PRO A 165 -8.89 17.69 -25.43
N ARG A 166 -7.80 18.28 -24.92
CA ARG A 166 -6.63 18.68 -25.73
C ARG A 166 -5.83 17.47 -26.21
N THR A 167 -5.61 16.47 -25.36
CA THR A 167 -4.86 15.25 -25.71
C THR A 167 -5.78 14.14 -26.24
N GLY A 168 -7.08 14.24 -26.00
CA GLY A 168 -8.06 13.17 -26.22
C GLY A 168 -7.93 12.03 -25.21
N GLY A 169 -7.07 12.17 -24.21
CA GLY A 169 -6.89 11.20 -23.13
C GLY A 169 -7.97 11.36 -22.06
N GLY A 170 -8.41 10.24 -21.49
CA GLY A 170 -9.40 10.28 -20.42
C GLY A 170 -9.69 8.91 -19.82
N SER A 171 -10.31 8.93 -18.66
CA SER A 171 -10.76 7.74 -17.95
C SER A 171 -12.07 7.24 -18.56
N THR A 172 -12.11 5.96 -18.95
CA THR A 172 -13.32 5.32 -19.51
C THR A 172 -14.17 4.62 -18.45
N ASN A 173 -13.64 4.49 -17.23
CA ASN A 173 -14.29 3.78 -16.14
C ASN A 173 -15.24 4.70 -15.38
N VAL A 174 -16.32 4.15 -14.82
CA VAL A 174 -17.19 4.91 -13.92
C VAL A 174 -16.43 5.20 -12.63
N GLY A 175 -16.34 6.47 -12.24
CA GLY A 175 -15.63 6.91 -11.04
C GLY A 175 -14.11 6.98 -11.24
N ARG A 176 -13.37 6.82 -10.14
CA ARG A 176 -11.90 6.89 -10.10
C ARG A 176 -11.31 5.49 -9.97
N ALA A 177 -10.25 5.23 -10.74
CA ALA A 177 -9.54 3.96 -10.72
C ALA A 177 -8.18 4.09 -10.05
N LEU A 178 -7.71 3.02 -9.40
CA LEU A 178 -6.37 2.95 -8.82
C LEU A 178 -5.29 3.24 -9.88
N THR A 179 -4.34 4.11 -9.55
CA THR A 179 -3.22 4.47 -10.43
C THR A 179 -1.93 4.71 -9.65
N TYR A 180 -0.82 4.93 -10.36
CA TYR A 180 0.42 5.38 -9.74
C TYR A 180 0.40 6.90 -9.53
N PRO A 181 0.95 7.42 -8.42
CA PRO A 181 1.09 8.87 -8.19
C PRO A 181 1.74 9.63 -9.35
N ARG A 182 2.76 9.02 -9.99
CA ARG A 182 3.44 9.59 -11.16
C ARG A 182 2.51 9.89 -12.32
N ILE A 183 1.41 9.14 -12.49
CA ILE A 183 0.45 9.35 -13.58
C ILE A 183 -0.35 10.62 -13.30
N VAL A 184 -0.87 10.79 -12.09
CA VAL A 184 -1.60 12.02 -11.70
C VAL A 184 -0.71 13.25 -11.88
N ARG A 185 0.54 13.16 -11.43
CA ARG A 185 1.54 14.22 -11.59
C ARG A 185 1.85 14.57 -13.05
N GLN A 186 1.77 13.59 -13.96
CA GLN A 186 1.95 13.80 -15.39
C GLN A 186 0.71 14.42 -16.05
N GLU A 187 -0.49 13.99 -15.66
CA GLU A 187 -1.73 14.46 -16.27
C GLU A 187 -2.10 15.90 -15.84
N ILE A 188 -1.71 16.33 -14.63
CA ILE A 188 -2.02 17.69 -14.16
C ILE A 188 -1.49 18.74 -15.14
N PRO A 189 -0.16 18.87 -15.43
CA PRO A 189 0.35 19.86 -16.37
C PRO A 189 -0.29 19.85 -17.76
N GLU A 190 -0.76 18.68 -18.20
CA GLU A 190 -1.38 18.51 -19.51
C GLU A 190 -2.77 19.17 -19.62
N LEU A 191 -3.39 19.63 -18.52
CA LEU A 191 -4.63 20.40 -18.60
C LEU A 191 -4.43 21.86 -19.04
N ALA A 192 -3.19 22.36 -19.09
CA ALA A 192 -2.93 23.73 -19.53
C ALA A 192 -3.59 24.02 -20.89
N ASP A 193 -4.28 25.15 -20.97
CA ASP A 193 -5.06 25.59 -22.13
C ASP A 193 -6.18 24.62 -22.58
N SER A 194 -6.54 23.63 -21.75
CA SER A 194 -7.60 22.67 -22.04
C SER A 194 -8.89 23.03 -21.31
N SER A 195 -9.68 23.93 -21.91
CA SER A 195 -11.01 24.28 -21.41
C SER A 195 -11.89 23.05 -21.26
N GLY A 196 -12.43 22.84 -20.05
CA GLY A 196 -13.28 21.69 -19.72
C GLY A 196 -12.52 20.41 -19.34
N GLY A 197 -11.19 20.42 -19.42
CA GLY A 197 -10.36 19.31 -18.94
C GLY A 197 -10.25 19.28 -17.41
N PHE A 198 -10.07 18.09 -16.86
CA PHE A 198 -9.89 17.90 -15.42
C PHE A 198 -9.05 16.69 -15.07
N VAL A 199 -8.46 16.73 -13.87
CA VAL A 199 -7.92 15.59 -13.15
C VAL A 199 -8.55 15.58 -11.76
N GLU A 200 -9.26 14.50 -11.43
CA GLU A 200 -9.79 14.24 -10.10
C GLU A 200 -9.00 13.10 -9.46
N PHE A 201 -8.52 13.31 -8.22
CA PHE A 201 -7.79 12.28 -7.49
C PHE A 201 -8.31 12.12 -6.05
N GLU A 202 -8.21 10.90 -5.55
CA GLU A 202 -8.58 10.51 -4.18
C GLU A 202 -7.36 9.92 -3.47
N ASN A 203 -7.08 10.37 -2.24
CA ASN A 203 -6.02 9.82 -1.40
C ASN A 203 -6.49 8.64 -0.54
N ARG A 204 -5.58 8.07 0.27
CA ARG A 204 -5.90 6.95 1.16
C ARG A 204 -7.05 7.19 2.15
N LEU A 205 -7.30 8.46 2.49
CA LEU A 205 -8.31 8.87 3.47
C LEU A 205 -9.69 9.08 2.82
N GLY A 206 -9.83 8.81 1.51
CA GLY A 206 -11.07 9.04 0.77
C GLY A 206 -11.32 10.51 0.42
N LYS A 207 -10.35 11.40 0.67
CA LYS A 207 -10.46 12.81 0.34
C LYS A 207 -10.25 13.00 -1.15
N VAL A 208 -11.07 13.86 -1.76
CA VAL A 208 -11.09 14.08 -3.21
C VAL A 208 -10.76 15.53 -3.55
N TRP A 209 -9.88 15.69 -4.52
CA TRP A 209 -9.55 16.95 -5.16
C TRP A 209 -9.77 16.85 -6.66
N ARG A 210 -10.19 17.97 -7.25
CA ARG A 210 -10.38 18.15 -8.67
C ARG A 210 -9.59 19.37 -9.11
N VAL A 211 -8.70 19.16 -10.07
CA VAL A 211 -7.90 20.16 -10.76
C VAL A 211 -8.49 20.38 -12.15
N GLU A 212 -8.72 21.63 -12.52
CA GLU A 212 -9.25 22.05 -13.81
C GLU A 212 -8.40 23.21 -14.37
N TRP A 213 -8.53 23.47 -15.68
CA TRP A 213 -8.00 24.68 -16.29
C TRP A 213 -9.13 25.63 -16.71
N ASP A 214 -9.09 26.87 -16.20
CA ASP A 214 -10.03 27.95 -16.52
C ASP A 214 -9.29 29.29 -16.52
N GLY A 215 -8.44 29.51 -17.53
CA GLY A 215 -7.52 30.66 -17.58
C GLY A 215 -6.35 30.59 -16.58
N GLY A 216 -6.35 29.57 -15.72
CA GLY A 216 -5.35 29.22 -14.72
C GLY A 216 -5.72 27.88 -14.07
N TRP A 217 -4.90 27.38 -13.14
CA TRP A 217 -5.18 26.12 -12.44
C TRP A 217 -6.21 26.34 -11.34
N ILE A 218 -7.36 25.67 -11.45
CA ILE A 218 -8.42 25.74 -10.45
C ILE A 218 -8.48 24.43 -9.69
N VAL A 219 -8.31 24.49 -8.37
CA VAL A 219 -8.45 23.33 -7.48
C VAL A 219 -9.74 23.47 -6.67
N SER A 220 -10.50 22.38 -6.60
CA SER A 220 -11.67 22.23 -5.73
C SER A 220 -11.60 20.90 -4.97
N GLY A 221 -12.00 20.85 -3.71
CA GLY A 221 -11.84 19.63 -2.90
C GLY A 221 -11.86 19.87 -1.40
N GLU A 222 -11.69 18.80 -0.62
CA GLU A 222 -11.77 18.86 0.84
C GLU A 222 -10.57 19.61 1.44
N GLN A 223 -10.86 20.50 2.41
CA GLN A 223 -9.84 21.31 3.08
C GLN A 223 -9.09 20.51 4.14
N PRO A 224 -7.78 20.72 4.33
CA PRO A 224 -7.14 20.44 5.61
C PRO A 224 -7.60 21.51 6.62
N GLY A 225 -8.50 21.16 7.56
CA GLY A 225 -8.72 21.98 8.77
C GLY A 225 -10.16 22.33 9.17
N GLU A 226 -11.20 22.06 8.37
CA GLU A 226 -12.58 22.40 8.75
C GLU A 226 -13.32 21.18 9.33
N ARG A 227 -13.38 21.09 10.67
CA ARG A 227 -14.26 20.15 11.36
C ARG A 227 -15.72 20.47 11.02
N SER A 228 -16.44 19.44 10.60
CA SER A 228 -17.83 19.41 10.19
C SER A 228 -18.75 20.30 11.03
N GLY A 229 -19.33 21.30 10.37
CA GLY A 229 -20.34 22.16 10.93
C GLY A 229 -21.08 22.94 9.84
N SER A 230 -22.24 22.40 9.45
CA SER A 230 -23.33 23.06 8.71
C SER A 230 -23.27 23.13 7.19
N SER A 231 -24.48 23.05 6.66
CA SER A 231 -24.96 22.81 5.30
C SER A 231 -24.84 24.01 4.36
N SER A 232 -24.76 23.70 3.06
CA SER A 232 -24.85 24.59 1.89
C SER A 232 -23.81 25.72 1.80
N GLY A 233 -22.65 25.42 1.22
CA GLY A 233 -21.68 26.43 0.81
C GLY A 233 -20.76 25.85 -0.26
N ARG A 234 -20.52 26.58 -1.35
CA ARG A 234 -19.58 26.21 -2.42
C ARG A 234 -18.28 25.66 -1.82
N ARG A 235 -17.91 24.41 -2.17
CA ARG A 235 -16.52 23.93 -2.01
C ARG A 235 -15.61 24.97 -2.65
N GLY A 236 -14.67 25.53 -1.87
CA GLY A 236 -13.86 26.66 -2.31
C GLY A 236 -13.00 26.31 -3.52
N ARG A 237 -13.39 26.82 -4.70
CA ARG A 237 -12.52 26.85 -5.88
C ARG A 237 -11.38 27.82 -5.58
N ARG A 238 -10.14 27.39 -5.79
CA ARG A 238 -8.95 28.21 -5.60
C ARG A 238 -8.11 28.20 -6.87
N GLU A 239 -7.72 29.38 -7.32
CA GLU A 239 -6.69 29.51 -8.33
C GLU A 239 -5.32 29.30 -7.68
N MET A 240 -4.47 28.52 -8.31
CA MET A 240 -3.14 28.14 -7.81
C MET A 240 -2.13 28.17 -8.96
N GLY A 241 -0.85 28.36 -8.63
CA GLY A 241 0.24 28.07 -9.56
C GLY A 241 0.42 26.57 -9.77
N LEU A 242 1.00 26.14 -10.90
CA LEU A 242 1.24 24.71 -11.17
C LEU A 242 2.04 24.04 -10.05
N ASP A 243 3.12 24.69 -9.59
CA ASP A 243 3.96 24.16 -8.51
C ASP A 243 3.16 23.98 -7.21
N GLU A 244 2.29 24.94 -6.87
CA GLU A 244 1.43 24.85 -5.69
C GLU A 244 0.42 23.69 -5.81
N VAL A 245 -0.12 23.43 -7.01
CA VAL A 245 -1.02 22.29 -7.26
C VAL A 245 -0.27 20.97 -7.08
N LEU A 246 0.96 20.88 -7.58
CA LEU A 246 1.79 19.68 -7.44
C LEU A 246 2.22 19.47 -5.98
N GLU A 247 2.56 20.53 -5.25
CA GLU A 247 2.82 20.46 -3.81
C GLU A 247 1.60 20.03 -3.02
N LEU A 248 0.40 20.56 -3.35
CA LEU A 248 -0.85 20.12 -2.76
C LEU A 248 -1.10 18.63 -3.00
N PHE A 249 -0.86 18.15 -4.23
CA PHE A 249 -1.01 16.74 -4.58
C PHE A 249 -0.07 15.86 -3.75
N GLU A 250 1.23 16.17 -3.71
CA GLU A 250 2.21 15.41 -2.94
C GLU A 250 1.91 15.44 -1.43
N GLY A 251 1.45 16.60 -0.91
CA GLY A 251 1.01 16.75 0.46
C GLY A 251 -0.23 15.92 0.79
N ALA A 252 -1.21 15.90 -0.11
CA ALA A 252 -2.44 15.11 0.03
C ALA A 252 -2.16 13.60 0.09
N LEU A 253 -1.18 13.11 -0.67
CA LEU A 253 -0.79 11.69 -0.66
C LEU A 253 -0.08 11.26 0.63
N ARG A 254 0.53 12.20 1.34
CA ARG A 254 1.22 11.96 2.61
C ARG A 254 0.36 12.32 3.82
N GLU A 255 -0.86 12.79 3.62
CA GLU A 255 -1.73 13.17 4.73
C GLU A 255 -2.04 11.97 5.64
N GLY A 256 -1.92 12.18 6.96
CA GLY A 256 -2.10 11.12 7.95
C GLY A 256 -0.91 10.17 8.09
N THR A 257 0.22 10.45 7.42
CA THR A 257 1.48 9.72 7.59
C THR A 257 2.31 10.43 8.66
N ARG A 258 2.76 9.72 9.70
CA ARG A 258 3.64 10.32 10.73
C ARG A 258 5.07 10.35 10.20
N ARG A 259 5.74 11.49 10.32
CA ARG A 259 7.20 11.60 10.07
C ARG A 259 7.99 11.18 11.30
#